data_AF-A0A5Q3L4L6-F1
#
_entry.id   AF-A0A5Q3L4L6-F1
#
_cell.length_a   1.000
_cell.length_b   1.000
_cell.length_c   1.000
_cell.angle_alpha   90.00
_cell.angle_beta   90.00
_cell.angle_gamma   90.00
#
_symmetry.space_group_name_H-M   'P 1'
#
loop_
_entity.id
_entity.type
_entity.pdbx_description
1 polymer ?
#
loop_
_entity_poly.entity_id
_entity_poly.type
_entity_poly.pdbx_seq_one_letter_code
_entity_poly.pdbx_strand_id
1 'polypeptide(L)'
;MIDGDTYTLEVTPTSDGEITITVADEAAEDAAGNLLIGDSATVVYDSISPTVVITPNDSLTNVATTVFTFEFSEEVSDFTIDGIQVTNGTKGIFTAIDGDTYTLDVTPNEEDGDVTVTVDDAVAEDQAGNGIVGDSATIHYNAIDETPLIVTGTDAGGPATVRVFDPSGNELLSFMPYGAITGGVRVATGDINGDGILDIITAAGPGGGPHVQVFDSRTGQLITGGLNNFYAYAPNVTTGVFVAVGDVNDDGYDDIITAPDAGGGPHLKVYNGETGDVITEFYAYAPNVTVGVRIASGDINGDGFAEIITTPGPGGGPHVRVINGMTGEQMPGPVTNFYAYAPNVLTGLYVASGDVNGDGFDDIITSPGAGGGPHIQAFSSADGSTLQNFYAYHPNFVGGVRVGTADLNQDGFADIITVPGSSGGPHTRVFSGVDLSDLSNFFSGPPINTDGLFLAGGISFLSIEDPVPTSAPFSNLLTSDSAENLNTLKNDNSDTIENIKSDTFKTRKTWWDDVDEFYQSSEKIDKLFTGLGINE
;
A
#
# COMPACT_ATOMS: atom_id res chain seq x y z
N MET A 1 44.79 10.99 -66.09
CA MET A 1 44.23 11.18 -67.45
C MET A 1 43.64 9.85 -67.86
N ILE A 2 42.32 9.81 -68.03
CA ILE A 2 41.59 8.62 -68.48
C ILE A 2 41.53 8.62 -70.02
N ASP A 3 41.31 9.79 -70.64
CA ASP A 3 41.38 10.03 -72.08
C ASP A 3 41.68 11.52 -72.38
N GLY A 4 41.47 11.95 -73.62
CA GLY A 4 41.84 13.28 -74.14
C GLY A 4 41.11 14.47 -73.50
N ASP A 5 40.03 14.22 -72.77
CA ASP A 5 39.17 15.22 -72.14
C ASP A 5 38.78 14.87 -70.69
N THR A 6 39.13 13.68 -70.20
CA THR A 6 38.84 13.23 -68.82
C THR A 6 40.10 13.06 -67.98
N TYR A 7 40.12 13.75 -66.83
CA TYR A 7 41.19 13.67 -65.85
C TYR A 7 40.63 13.31 -64.48
N THR A 8 41.45 12.62 -63.67
CA THR A 8 41.13 12.30 -62.29
C THR A 8 42.26 12.82 -61.40
N LEU A 9 41.86 13.35 -60.24
CA LEU A 9 42.74 13.80 -59.17
C LEU A 9 42.31 13.07 -57.89
N GLU A 10 43.25 12.36 -57.27
CA GLU A 10 43.04 11.79 -55.95
C GLU A 10 43.39 12.85 -54.91
N VAL A 11 42.48 13.08 -53.96
CA VAL A 11 42.62 14.09 -52.92
C VAL A 11 42.48 13.38 -51.58
N THR A 12 43.51 13.49 -50.74
CA THR A 12 43.45 13.03 -49.35
C THR A 12 43.18 14.26 -48.46
N PRO A 13 42.01 14.32 -47.79
CA PRO A 13 41.72 15.38 -46.83
C PRO A 13 42.76 15.40 -45.70
N THR A 14 43.00 16.58 -45.11
CA THR A 14 43.94 16.72 -43.96
C THR A 14 43.27 17.16 -42.67
N SER A 15 42.01 17.57 -42.76
CA SER A 15 41.12 17.92 -41.66
C SER A 15 39.69 17.88 -42.17
N ASP A 16 38.72 17.84 -41.25
CA ASP A 16 37.31 17.99 -41.59
C ASP A 16 37.03 19.38 -42.17
N GLY A 17 35.95 19.46 -42.95
CA GLY A 17 35.45 20.68 -43.57
C GLY A 17 35.33 20.58 -45.09
N GLU A 18 34.99 21.73 -45.70
CA GLU A 18 34.77 21.82 -47.13
C GLU A 18 36.10 21.71 -47.91
N ILE A 19 36.16 20.73 -48.79
CA ILE A 19 37.21 20.55 -49.79
C ILE A 19 36.70 21.16 -51.09
N THR A 20 37.38 22.20 -51.56
CA THR A 20 37.13 22.80 -52.87
C THR A 20 38.23 22.42 -53.85
N ILE A 21 37.85 21.82 -54.98
CA ILE A 21 38.74 21.58 -56.11
C ILE A 21 38.36 22.53 -57.22
N THR A 22 39.32 23.32 -57.68
CA THR A 22 39.13 24.30 -58.75
C THR A 22 40.08 24.00 -59.90
N VAL A 23 39.53 23.94 -61.11
CA VAL A 23 40.30 24.06 -62.33
C VAL A 23 40.24 25.53 -62.74
N ALA A 24 41.38 26.21 -62.74
CA ALA A 24 41.43 27.63 -63.07
C ALA A 24 41.12 27.86 -64.55
N ASP A 25 40.65 29.07 -64.87
CA ASP A 25 40.63 29.57 -66.25
C ASP A 25 42.03 29.41 -66.87
N GLU A 26 42.07 29.13 -68.17
CA GLU A 26 43.29 29.02 -68.97
C GLU A 26 44.23 27.86 -68.56
N ALA A 27 43.81 26.96 -67.66
CA ALA A 27 44.62 25.82 -67.21
C ALA A 27 44.87 24.76 -68.29
N ALA A 28 44.11 24.79 -69.39
CA ALA A 28 44.27 23.94 -70.56
C ALA A 28 43.89 24.69 -71.84
N GLU A 29 44.38 24.21 -72.98
CA GLU A 29 44.01 24.69 -74.32
C GLU A 29 43.68 23.52 -75.25
N ASP A 30 42.74 23.73 -76.18
CA ASP A 30 42.44 22.75 -77.22
C ASP A 30 43.46 22.82 -78.39
N ALA A 31 43.35 21.91 -79.35
CA ALA A 31 44.23 21.88 -80.52
C ALA A 31 44.12 23.12 -81.44
N ALA A 32 43.08 23.95 -81.27
CA ALA A 32 42.89 25.20 -81.99
C ALA A 32 43.39 26.43 -81.19
N GLY A 33 43.90 26.24 -79.97
CA GLY A 33 44.40 27.29 -79.08
C GLY A 33 43.31 28.01 -78.28
N ASN A 34 42.12 27.44 -78.13
CA ASN A 34 41.08 27.99 -77.26
C ASN A 34 41.37 27.61 -75.80
N LEU A 35 41.36 28.60 -74.92
CA LEU A 35 41.62 28.42 -73.48
C LEU A 35 40.37 27.91 -72.75
N LEU A 36 40.59 27.05 -71.76
CA LEU A 36 39.56 26.52 -70.86
C LEU A 36 38.93 27.65 -70.03
N ILE A 37 37.61 27.58 -69.83
CA ILE A 37 36.91 28.29 -68.75
C ILE A 37 36.89 27.34 -67.55
N GLY A 38 37.40 27.82 -66.42
CA GLY A 38 37.52 27.08 -65.19
C GLY A 38 36.18 26.71 -64.58
N ASP A 39 36.23 25.76 -63.65
CA ASP A 39 35.08 25.30 -62.88
C ASP A 39 35.56 24.81 -61.51
N SER A 40 34.65 24.66 -60.56
CA SER A 40 34.95 24.14 -59.23
C SER A 40 33.88 23.19 -58.73
N ALA A 41 34.31 22.21 -57.93
CA ALA A 41 33.44 21.32 -57.18
C ALA A 41 33.83 21.36 -55.70
N THR A 42 32.83 21.22 -54.83
CA THR A 42 33.03 21.11 -53.38
C THR A 42 32.51 19.78 -52.86
N VAL A 43 33.14 19.29 -51.79
CA VAL A 43 32.69 18.14 -50.99
C VAL A 43 33.05 18.41 -49.53
N VAL A 44 32.18 18.06 -48.59
CA VAL A 44 32.50 18.13 -47.16
C VAL A 44 33.14 16.81 -46.77
N TYR A 45 34.32 16.86 -46.17
CA TYR A 45 34.90 15.71 -45.50
C TYR A 45 34.61 15.82 -44.01
N ASP A 46 34.04 14.76 -43.47
CA ASP A 46 33.78 14.62 -42.05
C ASP A 46 34.23 13.24 -41.62
N SER A 47 35.11 13.20 -40.62
CA SER A 47 35.68 11.99 -40.05
C SER A 47 35.40 11.85 -38.56
N ILE A 48 34.63 12.77 -37.97
CA ILE A 48 34.32 12.75 -36.55
C ILE A 48 33.09 11.86 -36.36
N SER A 49 33.24 10.81 -35.55
CA SER A 49 32.09 10.02 -35.13
C SER A 49 31.22 10.82 -34.15
N PRO A 50 29.88 10.83 -34.33
CA PRO A 50 28.97 11.35 -33.32
C PRO A 50 29.11 10.56 -32.00
N THR A 51 28.97 11.24 -30.86
CA THR A 51 28.91 10.60 -29.54
C THR A 51 27.50 10.65 -28.99
N VAL A 52 27.08 9.65 -28.20
CA VAL A 52 25.83 9.69 -27.43
C VAL A 52 26.11 9.86 -25.94
N VAL A 53 25.29 10.65 -25.24
CA VAL A 53 25.26 10.72 -23.78
C VAL A 53 23.92 10.20 -23.30
N ILE A 54 23.95 9.18 -22.43
CA ILE A 54 22.73 8.59 -21.85
C ILE A 54 22.52 9.15 -20.45
N THR A 55 21.35 9.73 -20.20
CA THR A 55 20.99 10.31 -18.89
C THR A 55 19.66 9.72 -18.39
N PRO A 56 19.65 8.96 -17.29
CA PRO A 56 18.41 8.58 -16.62
C PRO A 56 17.79 9.80 -15.93
N ASN A 57 16.47 9.77 -15.72
CA ASN A 57 15.76 10.85 -15.04
C ASN A 57 16.12 10.99 -13.54
N ASP A 58 16.70 9.93 -12.94
CA ASP A 58 17.22 9.92 -11.57
C ASP A 58 18.39 8.92 -11.45
N SER A 59 19.02 8.87 -10.28
CA SER A 59 20.08 7.93 -9.90
C SER A 59 19.58 6.75 -9.04
N LEU A 60 18.41 6.90 -8.41
CA LEU A 60 17.73 5.90 -7.60
C LEU A 60 16.23 5.95 -7.91
N THR A 61 15.57 4.80 -8.05
CA THR A 61 14.12 4.77 -8.27
C THR A 61 13.45 3.52 -7.68
N ASN A 62 12.21 3.67 -7.22
CA ASN A 62 11.26 2.60 -6.93
C ASN A 62 10.01 2.68 -7.84
N VAL A 63 9.98 3.59 -8.82
CA VAL A 63 8.83 3.75 -9.71
C VAL A 63 8.83 2.69 -10.81
N ALA A 64 7.64 2.25 -11.21
CA ALA A 64 7.44 1.18 -12.19
C ALA A 64 8.05 1.45 -13.58
N THR A 65 8.36 2.71 -13.92
CA THR A 65 8.98 3.05 -15.21
C THR A 65 9.88 4.27 -15.05
N THR A 66 11.11 4.18 -15.55
CA THR A 66 12.11 5.26 -15.59
C THR A 66 12.37 5.67 -17.04
N VAL A 67 12.70 6.94 -17.26
CA VAL A 67 12.95 7.48 -18.59
C VAL A 67 14.45 7.71 -18.77
N PHE A 68 15.02 7.14 -19.83
CA PHE A 68 16.38 7.40 -20.28
C PHE A 68 16.35 8.36 -21.47
N THR A 69 17.17 9.41 -21.41
CA THR A 69 17.37 10.37 -22.49
C THR A 69 18.68 10.09 -23.20
N PHE A 70 18.67 10.05 -24.52
CA PHE A 70 19.84 9.89 -25.38
C PHE A 70 20.06 11.23 -26.09
N GLU A 71 21.22 11.83 -25.87
CA GLU A 71 21.63 13.08 -26.51
C GLU A 71 22.86 12.82 -27.39
N PHE A 72 22.70 12.97 -28.70
CA PHE A 72 23.81 12.86 -29.65
C PHE A 72 24.54 14.21 -29.81
N SER A 73 25.83 14.18 -30.17
CA SER A 73 26.60 15.41 -30.43
C SER A 73 26.19 16.15 -31.71
N GLU A 74 25.39 15.52 -32.55
CA GLU A 74 24.85 15.99 -33.82
C GLU A 74 23.72 15.08 -34.33
N GLU A 75 23.06 15.46 -35.42
CA GLU A 75 21.98 14.67 -36.02
C GLU A 75 22.47 13.29 -36.50
N VAL A 76 21.73 12.24 -36.14
CA VAL A 76 22.03 10.86 -36.56
C VAL A 76 20.89 10.25 -37.37
N SER A 77 21.22 9.23 -38.14
CA SER A 77 20.30 8.42 -38.93
C SER A 77 20.35 6.95 -38.50
N ASP A 78 19.27 6.23 -38.75
CA ASP A 78 19.11 4.80 -38.43
C ASP A 78 19.20 4.40 -36.95
N PHE A 79 19.20 5.36 -36.01
CA PHE A 79 19.05 5.04 -34.59
C PHE A 79 17.65 4.50 -34.29
N THR A 80 17.58 3.22 -33.94
CA THR A 80 16.33 2.51 -33.62
C THR A 80 16.44 1.77 -32.30
N ILE A 81 15.29 1.37 -31.74
CA ILE A 81 15.21 0.65 -30.48
C ILE A 81 16.04 -0.65 -30.45
N ASP A 82 16.34 -1.24 -31.61
CA ASP A 82 17.17 -2.45 -31.74
C ASP A 82 18.65 -2.19 -31.41
N GLY A 83 19.11 -0.94 -31.55
CA GLY A 83 20.47 -0.51 -31.19
C GLY A 83 20.70 -0.29 -29.69
N ILE A 84 19.66 -0.44 -28.87
CA ILE A 84 19.72 -0.25 -27.42
C ILE A 84 19.78 -1.62 -26.74
N GLN A 85 20.51 -1.77 -25.66
CA GLN A 85 20.47 -2.94 -24.78
C GLN A 85 20.03 -2.50 -23.39
N VAL A 86 19.21 -3.32 -22.73
CA VAL A 86 18.76 -3.07 -21.35
C VAL A 86 19.01 -4.32 -20.53
N THR A 87 19.68 -4.17 -19.39
CA THR A 87 19.83 -5.21 -18.37
C THR A 87 18.99 -4.87 -17.15
N ASN A 88 18.44 -5.90 -16.50
CA ASN A 88 17.50 -5.78 -15.37
C ASN A 88 16.26 -4.91 -15.64
N GLY A 89 15.86 -4.79 -16.91
CA GLY A 89 14.64 -4.08 -17.28
C GLY A 89 14.17 -4.44 -18.68
N THR A 90 12.98 -3.98 -19.02
CA THR A 90 12.33 -4.17 -20.32
C THR A 90 12.17 -2.83 -21.01
N LYS A 91 12.39 -2.82 -22.34
CA LYS A 91 12.24 -1.62 -23.17
C LYS A 91 10.75 -1.31 -23.35
N GLY A 92 10.38 -0.07 -23.08
CA GLY A 92 9.05 0.48 -23.27
C GLY A 92 8.96 1.37 -24.52
N ILE A 93 8.33 2.53 -24.37
CA ILE A 93 8.10 3.48 -25.44
C ILE A 93 9.44 4.15 -25.82
N PHE A 94 9.81 4.01 -27.10
CA PHE A 94 10.95 4.72 -27.69
C PHE A 94 10.43 5.89 -28.53
N THR A 95 10.92 7.10 -28.25
CA THR A 95 10.47 8.34 -28.88
C THR A 95 11.64 9.11 -29.46
N ALA A 96 11.55 9.50 -30.73
CA ALA A 96 12.43 10.51 -31.31
C ALA A 96 11.83 11.90 -31.01
N ILE A 97 12.57 12.74 -30.30
CA ILE A 97 12.14 14.11 -29.96
C ILE A 97 12.47 15.02 -31.14
N ASP A 98 13.70 14.93 -31.64
CA ASP A 98 14.22 15.59 -32.83
C ASP A 98 15.33 14.73 -33.48
N GLY A 99 16.29 15.35 -34.18
CA GLY A 99 17.32 14.64 -34.96
C GLY A 99 18.50 14.11 -34.14
N ASP A 100 18.65 14.59 -32.91
CA ASP A 100 19.77 14.31 -32.00
C ASP A 100 19.32 13.97 -30.57
N THR A 101 18.04 14.16 -30.21
CA THR A 101 17.49 13.75 -28.90
C THR A 101 16.43 12.66 -29.02
N TYR A 102 16.57 11.61 -28.19
CA TYR A 102 15.63 10.49 -28.11
C TYR A 102 15.33 10.14 -26.64
N THR A 103 14.20 9.47 -26.40
CA THR A 103 13.88 8.92 -25.08
C THR A 103 13.46 7.45 -25.16
N LEU A 104 13.73 6.70 -24.10
CA LEU A 104 13.27 5.34 -23.89
C LEU A 104 12.69 5.21 -22.49
N ASP A 105 11.44 4.77 -22.40
CA ASP A 105 10.88 4.26 -21.16
C ASP A 105 11.47 2.88 -20.87
N VAL A 106 11.91 2.65 -19.64
CA VAL A 106 12.44 1.36 -19.18
C VAL A 106 11.68 0.95 -17.92
N THR A 107 11.11 -0.25 -17.95
CA THR A 107 10.44 -0.88 -16.81
C THR A 107 11.43 -1.84 -16.15
N PRO A 108 11.93 -1.58 -14.93
CA PRO A 108 12.77 -2.52 -14.20
C PRO A 108 12.10 -3.89 -14.06
N ASN A 109 12.88 -4.97 -14.09
CA ASN A 109 12.36 -6.26 -13.64
C ASN A 109 12.18 -6.13 -12.12
N GLU A 110 11.11 -6.66 -11.55
CA GLU A 110 10.65 -6.45 -10.16
C GLU A 110 11.62 -6.92 -9.04
N GLU A 111 12.90 -7.13 -9.36
CA GLU A 111 13.99 -7.44 -8.44
C GLU A 111 14.90 -6.22 -8.24
N ASP A 112 15.31 -6.01 -7.00
CA ASP A 112 16.27 -4.97 -6.63
C ASP A 112 17.58 -5.11 -7.41
N GLY A 113 18.11 -3.98 -7.88
CA GLY A 113 19.41 -3.92 -8.50
C GLY A 113 19.53 -2.93 -9.65
N ASP A 114 20.71 -2.93 -10.26
CA ASP A 114 21.09 -1.96 -11.27
C ASP A 114 20.41 -2.22 -12.62
N VAL A 115 19.61 -1.25 -13.07
CA VAL A 115 19.08 -1.19 -14.44
C VAL A 115 20.06 -0.41 -15.29
N THR A 116 20.64 -1.07 -16.29
CA THR A 116 21.64 -0.46 -17.18
C THR A 116 21.13 -0.42 -18.61
N VAL A 117 21.21 0.76 -19.21
CA VAL A 117 20.92 1.00 -20.63
C VAL A 117 22.23 1.25 -21.34
N THR A 118 22.47 0.49 -22.41
CA THR A 118 23.69 0.58 -23.21
C THR A 118 23.33 0.83 -24.67
N VAL A 119 24.07 1.72 -25.32
CA VAL A 119 24.08 1.89 -26.77
C VAL A 119 25.48 1.50 -27.25
N ASP A 120 25.56 0.51 -28.14
CA ASP A 120 26.83 0.04 -28.69
C ASP A 120 27.35 0.99 -29.79
N ASP A 121 28.64 0.92 -30.10
CA ASP A 121 29.23 1.67 -31.22
C ASP A 121 28.55 1.30 -32.56
N ALA A 122 28.47 2.27 -33.47
CA ALA A 122 28.01 2.10 -34.85
C ALA A 122 26.58 1.53 -35.02
N VAL A 123 25.69 1.71 -34.03
CA VAL A 123 24.26 1.39 -34.19
C VAL A 123 23.46 2.47 -34.92
N ALA A 124 24.07 3.63 -35.16
CA ALA A 124 23.56 4.76 -35.92
C ALA A 124 24.74 5.48 -36.59
N GLU A 125 24.45 6.26 -37.62
CA GLU A 125 25.46 6.98 -38.42
C GLU A 125 25.02 8.43 -38.68
N ASP A 126 25.99 9.34 -38.80
CA ASP A 126 25.75 10.71 -39.25
C ASP A 126 25.46 10.79 -40.78
N GLN A 127 25.37 12.00 -41.32
CA GLN A 127 25.15 12.23 -42.75
C GLN A 127 26.38 11.88 -43.63
N ALA A 128 27.57 11.78 -43.04
CA ALA A 128 28.81 11.40 -43.70
C ALA A 128 29.08 9.88 -43.67
N GLY A 129 28.28 9.12 -42.93
CA GLY A 129 28.41 7.67 -42.74
C GLY A 129 29.38 7.28 -41.62
N ASN A 130 29.69 8.19 -40.69
CA ASN A 130 30.48 7.86 -39.51
C ASN A 130 29.57 7.24 -38.45
N GLY A 131 29.90 6.02 -38.02
CA GLY A 131 29.19 5.34 -36.93
C GLY A 131 29.40 6.04 -35.59
N ILE A 132 28.36 6.04 -34.75
CA ILE A 132 28.43 6.63 -33.42
C ILE A 132 29.46 5.94 -32.51
N VAL A 133 29.92 6.66 -31.49
CA VAL A 133 30.55 6.09 -30.29
C VAL A 133 29.48 5.91 -29.23
N GLY A 134 29.33 4.69 -28.73
CA GLY A 134 28.34 4.28 -27.75
C GLY A 134 28.60 4.78 -26.34
N ASP A 135 27.60 4.60 -25.47
CA ASP A 135 27.61 4.97 -24.05
C ASP A 135 26.72 4.03 -23.24
N SER A 136 26.83 4.09 -21.92
CA SER A 136 25.97 3.34 -21.01
C SER A 136 25.63 4.16 -19.77
N ALA A 137 24.38 4.08 -19.31
CA ALA A 137 23.98 4.66 -18.04
C ALA A 137 23.26 3.63 -17.16
N THR A 138 23.42 3.80 -15.86
CA THR A 138 22.84 2.92 -14.83
C THR A 138 22.01 3.75 -13.86
N ILE A 139 20.85 3.21 -13.49
CA ILE A 139 20.04 3.65 -12.36
C ILE A 139 19.88 2.48 -11.39
N HIS A 140 19.95 2.75 -10.09
CA HIS A 140 19.68 1.73 -9.09
C HIS A 140 18.16 1.62 -8.88
N TYR A 141 17.58 0.46 -9.18
CA TYR A 141 16.18 0.18 -8.87
C TYR A 141 16.08 -0.46 -7.49
N ASN A 142 15.48 0.27 -6.55
CA ASN A 142 15.18 -0.23 -5.21
C ASN A 142 13.82 -0.92 -5.23
N ALA A 143 13.83 -2.24 -5.37
CA ALA A 143 12.58 -2.98 -5.29
C ALA A 143 12.13 -3.02 -3.83
N ILE A 144 10.85 -2.69 -3.64
CA ILE A 144 10.20 -2.73 -2.34
C ILE A 144 9.33 -3.97 -2.31
N ASP A 145 9.56 -4.86 -1.35
CA ASP A 145 8.66 -5.99 -1.10
C ASP A 145 7.53 -5.50 -0.21
N GLU A 146 6.34 -5.41 -0.79
CA GLU A 146 5.11 -5.06 -0.09
C GLU A 146 4.54 -6.31 0.59
N THR A 147 4.55 -6.30 1.92
CA THR A 147 4.04 -7.40 2.73
C THR A 147 2.75 -6.98 3.43
N PRO A 148 1.57 -7.29 2.85
CA PRO A 148 0.28 -6.99 3.47
C PRO A 148 0.06 -7.84 4.72
N LEU A 149 -0.40 -7.21 5.79
CA LEU A 149 -0.58 -7.82 7.10
C LEU A 149 -1.97 -7.57 7.66
N ILE A 150 -2.49 -8.59 8.37
CA ILE A 150 -3.69 -8.48 9.19
C ILE A 150 -3.30 -8.63 10.65
N VAL A 151 -3.52 -7.59 11.45
CA VAL A 151 -3.22 -7.60 12.89
C VAL A 151 -4.53 -7.69 13.67
N THR A 152 -4.61 -8.61 14.62
CA THR A 152 -5.78 -8.74 15.50
C THR A 152 -5.39 -8.66 16.97
N GLY A 153 -6.25 -8.02 17.75
CA GLY A 153 -6.16 -7.94 19.21
C GLY A 153 -7.35 -8.63 19.86
N THR A 154 -7.14 -9.37 20.95
CA THR A 154 -8.26 -9.97 21.69
C THR A 154 -9.13 -8.89 22.36
N ASP A 155 -10.45 -9.07 22.31
CA ASP A 155 -11.37 -8.28 23.13
C ASP A 155 -11.39 -8.79 24.59
N ALA A 156 -12.18 -8.15 25.45
CA ALA A 156 -12.27 -8.49 26.86
C ALA A 156 -12.81 -9.91 27.10
N GLY A 157 -12.19 -10.64 28.03
CA GLY A 157 -12.61 -12.00 28.43
C GLY A 157 -11.44 -12.96 28.63
N GLY A 158 -10.40 -12.80 27.81
CA GLY A 158 -9.14 -13.55 27.90
C GLY A 158 -7.93 -12.65 28.06
N PRO A 159 -6.70 -13.22 28.09
CA PRO A 159 -5.48 -12.45 28.06
C PRO A 159 -5.41 -11.53 26.83
N ALA A 160 -4.89 -10.32 27.01
CA ALA A 160 -4.57 -9.40 25.91
C ALA A 160 -3.48 -10.02 25.02
N THR A 161 -3.86 -10.49 23.83
CA THR A 161 -2.98 -11.14 22.87
C THR A 161 -3.13 -10.45 21.52
N VAL A 162 -2.00 -10.15 20.90
CA VAL A 162 -1.90 -9.66 19.53
C VAL A 162 -1.42 -10.81 18.64
N ARG A 163 -2.02 -10.91 17.44
CA ARG A 163 -1.65 -11.91 16.42
C ARG A 163 -1.56 -11.21 15.07
N VAL A 164 -0.56 -11.58 14.29
CA VAL A 164 -0.35 -11.06 12.93
C VAL A 164 -0.49 -12.21 11.95
N PHE A 165 -1.15 -11.96 10.84
CA PHE A 165 -1.41 -12.92 9.79
C PHE A 165 -1.02 -12.36 8.43
N ASP A 166 -0.65 -13.25 7.51
CA ASP A 166 -0.66 -12.94 6.09
C ASP A 166 -2.12 -12.92 5.55
N PRO A 167 -2.36 -12.45 4.31
CA PRO A 167 -3.70 -12.44 3.72
C PRO A 167 -4.31 -13.84 3.54
N SER A 168 -3.48 -14.89 3.54
CA SER A 168 -3.96 -16.28 3.48
C SER A 168 -4.45 -16.80 4.84
N GLY A 169 -4.26 -16.03 5.93
CA GLY A 169 -4.66 -16.38 7.29
C GLY A 169 -3.65 -17.24 8.04
N ASN A 170 -2.40 -17.35 7.56
CA ASN A 170 -1.33 -18.00 8.31
C ASN A 170 -0.82 -17.06 9.40
N GLU A 171 -0.75 -17.54 10.64
CA GLU A 171 -0.21 -16.76 11.76
C GLU A 171 1.32 -16.62 11.60
N LEU A 172 1.78 -15.37 11.48
CA LEU A 172 3.20 -15.03 11.33
C LEU A 172 3.86 -14.87 12.71
N LEU A 173 3.18 -14.17 13.63
CA LEU A 173 3.65 -13.98 14.99
C LEU A 173 2.49 -13.74 15.97
N SER A 174 2.75 -13.98 17.26
CA SER A 174 1.85 -13.62 18.34
C SER A 174 2.58 -13.29 19.64
N PHE A 175 2.05 -12.32 20.39
CA PHE A 175 2.64 -11.84 21.64
C PHE A 175 1.59 -11.21 22.58
N MET A 176 2.01 -10.93 23.83
CA MET A 176 1.16 -10.36 24.88
C MET A 176 1.75 -9.06 25.42
N PRO A 177 1.30 -7.87 24.95
CA PRO A 177 1.93 -6.60 25.30
C PRO A 177 1.82 -6.26 26.79
N TYR A 178 0.66 -6.53 27.40
CA TYR A 178 0.32 -6.11 28.76
C TYR A 178 0.28 -7.26 29.77
N GLY A 179 0.88 -8.41 29.44
CA GLY A 179 0.77 -9.62 30.25
C GLY A 179 -0.70 -10.09 30.39
N ALA A 180 -1.11 -10.48 31.59
CA ALA A 180 -2.38 -11.18 31.83
C ALA A 180 -3.59 -10.25 32.12
N ILE A 181 -3.61 -9.02 31.60
CA ILE A 181 -4.82 -8.18 31.68
C ILE A 181 -5.94 -8.81 30.84
N THR A 182 -7.19 -8.61 31.27
CA THR A 182 -8.37 -9.20 30.62
C THR A 182 -9.29 -8.17 29.97
N GLY A 183 -8.85 -6.90 29.89
CA GLY A 183 -9.57 -5.81 29.24
C GLY A 183 -9.50 -5.83 27.72
N GLY A 184 -8.74 -6.78 27.14
CA GLY A 184 -8.41 -6.81 25.73
C GLY A 184 -7.29 -5.84 25.35
N VAL A 185 -6.96 -5.85 24.06
CA VAL A 185 -5.95 -4.99 23.44
C VAL A 185 -6.49 -4.43 22.13
N ARG A 186 -6.30 -3.12 21.95
CA ARG A 186 -6.70 -2.37 20.75
C ARG A 186 -5.44 -2.23 19.92
N VAL A 187 -5.58 -2.38 18.63
CA VAL A 187 -4.45 -2.40 17.70
C VAL A 187 -4.68 -1.37 16.61
N ALA A 188 -3.58 -0.77 16.18
CA ALA A 188 -3.45 0.05 14.99
C ALA A 188 -2.08 -0.26 14.37
N THR A 189 -1.88 0.16 13.14
CA THR A 189 -0.67 -0.09 12.37
C THR A 189 -0.23 1.17 11.64
N GLY A 190 1.07 1.38 11.54
CA GLY A 190 1.72 2.52 10.87
C GLY A 190 3.22 2.52 11.17
N ASP A 191 4.02 3.30 10.46
CA ASP A 191 5.49 3.37 10.62
C ASP A 191 5.88 4.49 11.61
N ILE A 192 6.12 4.13 12.88
CA ILE A 192 6.39 5.11 13.94
C ILE A 192 7.88 5.50 13.98
N ASN A 193 8.77 4.61 13.55
CA ASN A 193 10.22 4.82 13.62
C ASN A 193 10.87 5.17 12.28
N GLY A 194 10.10 5.22 11.19
CA GLY A 194 10.51 5.64 9.86
C GLY A 194 11.46 4.65 9.18
N ASP A 195 11.35 3.36 9.50
CA ASP A 195 12.20 2.31 8.91
C ASP A 195 11.56 1.60 7.71
N GLY A 196 10.34 1.99 7.32
CA GLY A 196 9.54 1.41 6.24
C GLY A 196 8.79 0.14 6.64
N ILE A 197 9.13 -0.48 7.78
CA ILE A 197 8.43 -1.63 8.31
C ILE A 197 7.25 -1.14 9.14
N LEU A 198 6.07 -1.69 8.88
CA LEU A 198 4.89 -1.35 9.66
C LEU A 198 5.12 -1.69 11.13
N ASP A 199 4.76 -0.78 12.03
CA ASP A 199 4.70 -1.05 13.45
C ASP A 199 3.29 -1.42 13.90
N ILE A 200 3.23 -2.15 15.00
CA ILE A 200 2.00 -2.55 15.67
C ILE A 200 1.86 -1.73 16.93
N ILE A 201 0.95 -0.76 16.88
CA ILE A 201 0.63 0.09 18.01
C ILE A 201 -0.47 -0.58 18.80
N THR A 202 -0.22 -0.84 20.07
CA THR A 202 -1.16 -1.49 20.98
C THR A 202 -1.61 -0.52 22.05
N ALA A 203 -2.87 -0.58 22.45
CA ALA A 203 -3.39 0.14 23.60
C ALA A 203 -4.16 -0.79 24.54
N ALA A 204 -3.94 -0.63 25.85
CA ALA A 204 -4.61 -1.42 26.85
C ALA A 204 -6.11 -1.11 26.94
N GLY A 205 -6.94 -2.15 26.98
CA GLY A 205 -8.38 -2.01 27.22
C GLY A 205 -8.75 -1.72 28.67
N PRO A 206 -10.07 -1.71 29.00
CA PRO A 206 -10.57 -1.42 30.34
C PRO A 206 -9.85 -2.20 31.45
N GLY A 207 -9.40 -1.49 32.49
CA GLY A 207 -8.66 -2.04 33.63
C GLY A 207 -7.14 -2.11 33.43
N GLY A 208 -6.62 -1.98 32.21
CA GLY A 208 -5.18 -1.99 31.91
C GLY A 208 -4.47 -0.64 32.06
N GLY A 209 -5.22 0.44 32.29
CA GLY A 209 -4.69 1.81 32.28
C GLY A 209 -4.57 2.39 30.87
N PRO A 210 -4.09 3.63 30.70
CA PRO A 210 -3.95 4.26 29.40
C PRO A 210 -2.56 3.97 28.80
N HIS A 211 -2.10 2.73 28.91
CA HIS A 211 -0.78 2.31 28.47
C HIS A 211 -0.80 1.99 26.98
N VAL A 212 0.14 2.57 26.24
CA VAL A 212 0.37 2.35 24.81
C VAL A 212 1.78 1.81 24.61
N GLN A 213 1.92 0.81 23.75
CA GLN A 213 3.18 0.17 23.39
C GLN A 213 3.24 -0.13 21.90
N VAL A 214 4.41 0.07 21.28
CA VAL A 214 4.63 -0.07 19.83
C VAL A 214 5.65 -1.18 19.56
N PHE A 215 5.31 -2.10 18.66
CA PHE A 215 6.08 -3.31 18.37
C PHE A 215 6.35 -3.44 16.88
N ASP A 216 7.55 -3.88 16.52
CA ASP A 216 7.96 -4.11 15.14
C ASP A 216 7.16 -5.32 14.60
N SER A 217 6.49 -5.16 13.45
CA SER A 217 5.61 -6.19 12.87
C SER A 217 6.35 -7.41 12.34
N ARG A 218 7.67 -7.37 12.19
CA ARG A 218 8.51 -8.48 11.72
C ARG A 218 8.98 -9.36 12.89
N THR A 219 9.26 -8.74 14.04
CA THR A 219 9.92 -9.39 15.18
C THR A 219 9.01 -9.58 16.40
N GLY A 220 7.92 -8.81 16.49
CA GLY A 220 7.06 -8.75 17.68
C GLY A 220 7.77 -8.20 18.92
N GLN A 221 8.92 -7.54 18.75
CA GLN A 221 9.65 -6.87 19.83
C GLN A 221 9.24 -5.40 19.90
N LEU A 222 9.42 -4.77 21.07
CA LEU A 222 9.24 -3.33 21.19
C LEU A 222 10.22 -2.62 20.24
N ILE A 223 9.74 -1.64 19.48
CA ILE A 223 10.60 -0.89 18.55
C ILE A 223 11.68 -0.08 19.27
N THR A 224 12.70 0.29 18.51
CA THR A 224 13.70 1.28 18.91
C THR A 224 13.55 2.52 18.04
N GLY A 225 13.69 3.71 18.65
CA GLY A 225 13.29 4.95 17.98
C GLY A 225 11.81 5.25 18.20
N GLY A 226 11.40 6.48 17.93
CA GLY A 226 10.02 6.94 18.07
C GLY A 226 9.42 6.83 19.47
N LEU A 227 8.14 7.18 19.56
CA LEU A 227 7.31 7.03 20.75
C LEU A 227 6.79 5.59 20.87
N ASN A 228 7.41 4.79 21.74
CA ASN A 228 7.14 3.34 21.76
C ASN A 228 6.58 2.75 23.06
N ASN A 229 6.65 3.44 24.20
CA ASN A 229 6.17 2.90 25.48
C ASN A 229 5.83 4.00 26.49
N PHE A 230 4.55 4.34 26.62
CA PHE A 230 4.12 5.52 27.38
C PHE A 230 2.68 5.41 27.91
N TYR A 231 2.34 6.28 28.85
CA TYR A 231 0.95 6.47 29.29
C TYR A 231 0.34 7.68 28.58
N ALA A 232 -0.68 7.47 27.76
CA ALA A 232 -1.36 8.53 27.00
C ALA A 232 -2.17 9.49 27.92
N TYR A 233 -2.63 8.98 29.05
CA TYR A 233 -3.39 9.77 30.03
C TYR A 233 -2.80 9.58 31.42
N ALA A 234 -3.38 10.29 32.41
CA ALA A 234 -2.99 10.10 33.79
C ALA A 234 -3.08 8.60 34.17
N PRO A 235 -2.05 8.00 34.80
CA PRO A 235 -1.97 6.55 34.99
C PRO A 235 -3.13 5.91 35.78
N ASN A 236 -3.92 6.73 36.50
CA ASN A 236 -5.11 6.29 37.21
C ASN A 236 -6.39 6.20 36.34
N VAL A 237 -6.31 6.59 35.06
CA VAL A 237 -7.41 6.43 34.09
C VAL A 237 -7.48 4.96 33.66
N THR A 238 -8.47 4.23 34.12
CA THR A 238 -8.59 2.77 33.88
C THR A 238 -9.70 2.41 32.89
N THR A 239 -10.28 3.39 32.19
CA THR A 239 -11.32 3.16 31.18
C THR A 239 -10.80 2.37 29.98
N GLY A 240 -9.47 2.37 29.76
CA GLY A 240 -8.85 1.85 28.54
C GLY A 240 -8.80 2.92 27.46
N VAL A 241 -8.04 2.63 26.41
CA VAL A 241 -7.74 3.55 25.31
C VAL A 241 -8.00 2.87 23.97
N PHE A 242 -8.48 3.65 23.00
CA PHE A 242 -8.45 3.36 21.57
C PHE A 242 -7.29 4.10 20.94
N VAL A 243 -6.73 3.50 19.90
CA VAL A 243 -5.58 4.03 19.17
C VAL A 243 -5.88 3.99 17.67
N ALA A 244 -5.44 5.03 16.97
CA ALA A 244 -5.33 5.11 15.51
C ALA A 244 -3.97 5.76 15.19
N VAL A 245 -3.53 5.60 13.96
CA VAL A 245 -2.19 5.99 13.52
C VAL A 245 -2.29 6.64 12.13
N GLY A 246 -1.47 7.64 11.86
CA GLY A 246 -1.30 8.29 10.56
C GLY A 246 -0.51 9.59 10.70
N ASP A 247 0.27 9.95 9.70
CA ASP A 247 1.06 11.19 9.68
C ASP A 247 0.16 12.43 9.59
N VAL A 248 -0.08 13.11 10.71
CA VAL A 248 -0.93 14.31 10.75
C VAL A 248 -0.15 15.60 10.49
N ASN A 249 1.17 15.50 10.30
CA ASN A 249 2.08 16.63 10.28
C ASN A 249 3.04 16.67 9.08
N ASP A 250 2.99 15.64 8.22
CA ASP A 250 3.79 15.46 7.00
C ASP A 250 5.31 15.52 7.30
N ASP A 251 5.74 14.88 8.39
CA ASP A 251 7.17 14.70 8.71
C ASP A 251 7.74 13.36 8.23
N GLY A 252 6.88 12.49 7.66
CA GLY A 252 7.25 11.17 7.18
C GLY A 252 7.26 10.09 8.27
N TYR A 253 6.82 10.42 9.49
CA TYR A 253 6.61 9.47 10.58
C TYR A 253 5.13 9.43 10.93
N ASP A 254 4.58 8.24 11.10
CA ASP A 254 3.18 8.14 11.50
C ASP A 254 2.98 8.60 12.96
N ASP A 255 1.92 9.38 13.21
CA ASP A 255 1.59 9.90 14.52
C ASP A 255 0.59 9.02 15.28
N ILE A 256 0.67 9.02 16.62
CA ILE A 256 -0.21 8.21 17.47
C ILE A 256 -1.38 9.04 17.99
N ILE A 257 -2.59 8.67 17.58
CA ILE A 257 -3.84 9.28 18.03
C ILE A 257 -4.48 8.40 19.09
N THR A 258 -4.85 8.98 20.23
CA THR A 258 -5.44 8.23 21.35
C THR A 258 -6.76 8.81 21.79
N ALA A 259 -7.68 7.93 22.20
CA ALA A 259 -8.98 8.31 22.74
C ALA A 259 -9.40 7.41 23.93
N PRO A 260 -9.99 7.96 25.01
CA PRO A 260 -10.54 7.15 26.08
C PRO A 260 -11.74 6.30 25.63
N ASP A 261 -11.81 5.07 26.15
CA ASP A 261 -12.97 4.19 25.95
C ASP A 261 -14.18 4.61 26.81
N ALA A 262 -15.28 3.86 26.71
CA ALA A 262 -16.52 4.06 27.44
C ALA A 262 -16.31 4.22 28.95
N GLY A 263 -16.97 5.23 29.53
CA GLY A 263 -16.73 5.71 30.89
C GLY A 263 -15.71 6.85 30.97
N GLY A 264 -14.90 7.04 29.91
CA GLY A 264 -14.01 8.18 29.73
C GLY A 264 -14.70 9.33 28.97
N GLY A 265 -14.13 10.54 29.08
CA GLY A 265 -14.58 11.71 28.31
C GLY A 265 -14.08 11.67 26.86
N PRO A 266 -14.58 12.56 25.97
CA PRO A 266 -14.28 12.54 24.56
C PRO A 266 -13.02 13.37 24.24
N HIS A 267 -12.02 13.30 25.13
CA HIS A 267 -10.79 14.07 25.05
C HIS A 267 -9.72 13.26 24.34
N LEU A 268 -9.33 13.68 23.14
CA LEU A 268 -8.31 13.02 22.32
C LEU A 268 -6.97 13.70 22.51
N LYS A 269 -5.91 12.94 22.25
CA LYS A 269 -4.53 13.45 22.18
C LYS A 269 -3.83 12.85 20.98
N VAL A 270 -3.09 13.70 20.28
CA VAL A 270 -2.26 13.34 19.13
C VAL A 270 -0.81 13.52 19.54
N TYR A 271 -0.02 12.47 19.35
CA TYR A 271 1.39 12.42 19.71
C TYR A 271 2.22 12.29 18.45
N ASN A 272 3.25 13.10 18.33
CA ASN A 272 4.21 12.97 17.25
C ASN A 272 4.93 11.63 17.35
N GLY A 273 4.94 10.86 16.25
CA GLY A 273 5.52 9.51 16.20
C GLY A 273 7.01 9.49 16.49
N GLU A 274 7.77 10.41 15.90
CA GLU A 274 9.22 10.51 16.01
C GLU A 274 9.67 10.96 17.41
N THR A 275 9.11 12.08 17.89
CA THR A 275 9.58 12.81 19.07
C THR A 275 8.84 12.46 20.35
N GLY A 276 7.58 12.00 20.23
CA GLY A 276 6.67 11.76 21.34
C GLY A 276 6.03 13.01 21.95
N ASP A 277 6.26 14.19 21.37
CA ASP A 277 5.62 15.43 21.79
C ASP A 277 4.11 15.42 21.46
N VAL A 278 3.31 16.15 22.23
CA VAL A 278 1.88 16.30 21.93
C VAL A 278 1.71 17.36 20.85
N ILE A 279 1.20 16.96 19.68
CA ILE A 279 0.88 17.86 18.56
C ILE A 279 -0.37 18.67 18.93
N THR A 280 -1.45 17.99 19.31
CA THR A 280 -2.71 18.63 19.71
C THR A 280 -3.50 17.77 20.69
N GLU A 281 -4.39 18.42 21.44
CA GLU A 281 -5.39 17.76 22.28
C GLU A 281 -6.71 18.53 22.26
N PHE A 282 -7.83 17.82 22.16
CA PHE A 282 -9.14 18.45 21.97
C PHE A 282 -10.29 17.55 22.43
N TYR A 283 -11.48 18.14 22.57
CA TYR A 283 -12.70 17.40 22.84
C TYR A 283 -13.47 17.15 21.54
N ALA A 284 -13.53 15.90 21.09
CA ALA A 284 -14.24 15.51 19.86
C ALA A 284 -15.78 15.60 19.99
N TYR A 285 -16.30 15.68 21.21
CA TYR A 285 -17.72 15.86 21.51
C TYR A 285 -17.89 16.76 22.72
N ALA A 286 -19.14 17.08 23.09
CA ALA A 286 -19.40 17.89 24.28
C ALA A 286 -18.69 17.29 25.52
N PRO A 287 -17.97 18.08 26.34
CA PRO A 287 -17.08 17.55 27.38
C PRO A 287 -17.75 16.66 28.45
N ASN A 288 -19.07 16.73 28.58
CA ASN A 288 -19.87 15.91 29.50
C ASN A 288 -20.31 14.55 28.92
N VAL A 289 -19.98 14.26 27.67
CA VAL A 289 -20.26 12.96 27.02
C VAL A 289 -19.23 11.94 27.49
N THR A 290 -19.66 10.85 28.11
CA THR A 290 -18.75 9.85 28.70
C THR A 290 -18.84 8.46 28.07
N VAL A 291 -19.33 8.38 26.83
CA VAL A 291 -19.48 7.11 26.10
C VAL A 291 -18.16 6.66 25.45
N GLY A 292 -17.08 7.42 25.62
CA GLY A 292 -15.82 7.21 24.93
C GLY A 292 -15.91 7.54 23.44
N VAL A 293 -14.78 7.37 22.74
CA VAL A 293 -14.67 7.64 21.30
C VAL A 293 -13.99 6.45 20.62
N ARG A 294 -14.42 6.11 19.42
CA ARG A 294 -13.68 5.26 18.46
C ARG A 294 -13.08 6.17 17.41
N ILE A 295 -11.88 5.81 16.97
CA ILE A 295 -11.06 6.65 16.12
C ILE A 295 -10.48 5.84 14.95
N ALA A 296 -10.29 6.52 13.83
CA ALA A 296 -9.48 6.12 12.69
C ALA A 296 -8.75 7.37 12.17
N SER A 297 -7.76 7.17 11.32
CA SER A 297 -7.09 8.25 10.60
C SER A 297 -7.03 7.92 9.10
N GLY A 298 -6.89 8.94 8.26
CA GLY A 298 -6.69 8.84 6.81
C GLY A 298 -6.68 10.21 6.15
N ASP A 299 -6.17 10.31 4.93
CA ASP A 299 -6.17 11.57 4.14
C ASP A 299 -7.55 11.78 3.50
N ILE A 300 -8.46 12.40 4.26
CA ILE A 300 -9.87 12.58 3.87
C ILE A 300 -10.02 13.69 2.82
N ASN A 301 -9.05 14.59 2.72
CA ASN A 301 -9.16 15.80 1.93
C ASN A 301 -8.17 15.89 0.76
N GLY A 302 -7.26 14.91 0.64
CA GLY A 302 -6.33 14.74 -0.46
C GLY A 302 -5.16 15.73 -0.41
N ASP A 303 -4.80 16.23 0.77
CA ASP A 303 -3.71 17.21 0.95
C ASP A 303 -2.41 16.58 1.46
N GLY A 304 -2.38 15.26 1.65
CA GLY A 304 -1.25 14.50 2.16
C GLY A 304 -1.16 14.45 3.69
N PHE A 305 -2.01 15.18 4.43
CA PHE A 305 -2.05 15.11 5.89
C PHE A 305 -3.16 14.17 6.35
N ALA A 306 -2.87 13.32 7.33
CA ALA A 306 -3.90 12.49 7.94
C ALA A 306 -4.89 13.33 8.78
N GLU A 307 -6.18 13.14 8.51
CA GLU A 307 -7.26 13.60 9.35
C GLU A 307 -7.64 12.55 10.41
N ILE A 308 -8.35 12.99 11.45
CA ILE A 308 -8.87 12.13 12.51
C ILE A 308 -10.38 11.97 12.34
N ILE A 309 -10.83 10.73 12.11
CA ILE A 309 -12.25 10.38 12.11
C ILE A 309 -12.64 9.93 13.51
N THR A 310 -13.72 10.49 14.04
CA THR A 310 -14.22 10.19 15.38
C THR A 310 -15.67 9.73 15.36
N THR A 311 -15.98 8.72 16.16
CA THR A 311 -17.37 8.29 16.41
C THR A 311 -17.60 8.00 17.89
N PRO A 312 -18.82 8.20 18.42
CA PRO A 312 -19.12 7.85 19.81
C PRO A 312 -19.06 6.34 20.07
N GLY A 313 -18.58 5.96 21.25
CA GLY A 313 -18.66 4.59 21.74
C GLY A 313 -20.09 4.17 22.16
N PRO A 314 -20.24 2.97 22.77
CA PRO A 314 -21.54 2.41 23.14
C PRO A 314 -22.42 3.34 23.98
N GLY A 315 -23.68 3.50 23.58
CA GLY A 315 -24.63 4.46 24.16
C GLY A 315 -24.64 5.83 23.46
N GLY A 316 -23.65 6.11 22.62
CA GLY A 316 -23.65 7.24 21.70
C GLY A 316 -24.35 6.92 20.37
N GLY A 317 -24.81 7.96 19.68
CA GLY A 317 -25.44 7.83 18.37
C GLY A 317 -24.43 7.63 17.23
N PRO A 318 -24.90 7.42 15.99
CA PRO A 318 -24.06 7.06 14.85
C PRO A 318 -23.47 8.31 14.18
N HIS A 319 -23.01 9.26 14.99
CA HIS A 319 -22.46 10.53 14.53
C HIS A 319 -20.99 10.35 14.16
N VAL A 320 -20.64 10.72 12.94
CA VAL A 320 -19.26 10.72 12.43
C VAL A 320 -18.79 12.16 12.34
N ARG A 321 -17.58 12.43 12.84
CA ARG A 321 -16.90 13.72 12.70
C ARG A 321 -15.47 13.53 12.24
N VAL A 322 -15.05 14.29 11.24
CA VAL A 322 -13.67 14.40 10.77
C VAL A 322 -13.04 15.68 11.32
N ILE A 323 -11.86 15.54 11.93
CA ILE A 323 -11.15 16.59 12.65
C ILE A 323 -9.74 16.69 12.06
N ASN A 324 -9.25 17.90 11.85
CA ASN A 324 -7.89 18.14 11.41
C ASN A 324 -6.89 17.70 12.49
N GLY A 325 -5.96 16.81 12.14
CA GLY A 325 -5.04 16.16 13.10
C GLY A 325 -4.03 17.11 13.75
N MET A 326 -3.64 18.17 13.04
CA MET A 326 -2.72 19.19 13.53
C MET A 326 -3.38 20.20 14.49
N THR A 327 -4.59 20.65 14.17
CA THR A 327 -5.24 21.77 14.88
C THR A 327 -6.30 21.34 15.88
N GLY A 328 -6.86 20.13 15.74
CA GLY A 328 -8.02 19.68 16.50
C GLY A 328 -9.33 20.36 16.11
N GLU A 329 -9.36 21.08 14.99
CA GLU A 329 -10.55 21.75 14.47
C GLU A 329 -11.40 20.84 13.59
N GLN A 330 -12.72 21.05 13.60
CA GLN A 330 -13.65 20.32 12.74
C GLN A 330 -13.38 20.64 11.27
N MET A 331 -13.19 19.60 10.45
CA MET A 331 -13.00 19.77 9.01
C MET A 331 -14.27 20.29 8.33
N PRO A 332 -14.17 21.23 7.36
CA PRO A 332 -15.25 21.53 6.44
C PRO A 332 -15.38 20.42 5.40
N GLY A 333 -16.56 20.28 4.78
CA GLY A 333 -16.75 19.32 3.69
C GLY A 333 -18.12 18.63 3.73
N PRO A 334 -18.47 17.91 2.65
CA PRO A 334 -19.76 17.24 2.56
C PRO A 334 -19.88 16.05 3.54
N VAL A 335 -18.76 15.44 3.93
CA VAL A 335 -18.71 14.14 4.65
C VAL A 335 -17.91 14.22 5.95
N THR A 336 -17.83 15.40 6.53
CA THR A 336 -17.01 15.60 7.73
C THR A 336 -17.82 15.65 9.01
N ASN A 337 -19.16 15.75 8.93
CA ASN A 337 -20.05 15.86 10.09
C ASN A 337 -21.47 15.37 9.75
N PHE A 338 -21.74 14.08 9.97
CA PHE A 338 -22.99 13.44 9.52
C PHE A 338 -23.39 12.23 10.37
N TYR A 339 -24.62 11.75 10.20
CA TYR A 339 -25.06 10.49 10.80
C TYR A 339 -24.95 9.36 9.77
N ALA A 340 -24.09 8.37 10.04
CA ALA A 340 -23.90 7.23 9.13
C ALA A 340 -25.12 6.28 9.12
N TYR A 341 -25.80 6.17 10.26
CA TYR A 341 -26.98 5.32 10.43
C TYR A 341 -28.16 6.11 10.99
N ALA A 342 -29.33 5.47 11.08
CA ALA A 342 -30.51 6.07 11.68
C ALA A 342 -30.19 6.61 13.10
N PRO A 343 -30.60 7.84 13.47
CA PRO A 343 -30.17 8.49 14.73
C PRO A 343 -30.51 7.73 16.02
N ASN A 344 -31.42 6.76 15.98
CA ASN A 344 -31.79 5.90 17.09
C ASN A 344 -30.87 4.67 17.27
N VAL A 345 -29.87 4.47 16.39
CA VAL A 345 -28.83 3.46 16.55
C VAL A 345 -27.82 3.95 17.60
N LEU A 346 -28.01 3.55 18.85
CA LEU A 346 -27.20 3.99 19.99
C LEU A 346 -26.12 2.97 20.41
N THR A 347 -25.71 2.11 19.48
CA THR A 347 -24.73 1.04 19.73
C THR A 347 -23.29 1.54 19.79
N GLY A 348 -23.07 2.83 19.50
CA GLY A 348 -21.79 3.34 19.04
C GLY A 348 -21.44 2.80 17.65
N LEU A 349 -20.39 3.36 17.05
CA LEU A 349 -19.82 2.89 15.78
C LEU A 349 -18.36 2.51 15.94
N TYR A 350 -17.89 1.61 15.09
CA TYR A 350 -16.49 1.48 14.72
C TYR A 350 -16.27 2.13 13.36
N VAL A 351 -15.05 2.60 13.13
CA VAL A 351 -14.69 3.37 11.95
C VAL A 351 -13.30 2.98 11.46
N ALA A 352 -13.09 3.02 10.15
CA ALA A 352 -11.83 2.84 9.44
C ALA A 352 -11.77 3.83 8.26
N SER A 353 -10.58 4.01 7.70
CA SER A 353 -10.34 4.91 6.57
C SER A 353 -9.46 4.25 5.52
N GLY A 354 -9.73 4.50 4.25
CA GLY A 354 -8.86 4.08 3.14
C GLY A 354 -9.56 4.30 1.82
N ASP A 355 -8.81 4.64 0.76
CA ASP A 355 -9.36 4.83 -0.57
C ASP A 355 -9.84 3.51 -1.18
N VAL A 356 -11.15 3.22 -1.10
CA VAL A 356 -11.74 1.97 -1.63
C VAL A 356 -12.15 2.10 -3.09
N ASN A 357 -12.06 3.31 -3.67
CA ASN A 357 -12.62 3.63 -4.98
C ASN A 357 -11.60 4.22 -5.98
N GLY A 358 -10.38 4.50 -5.53
CA GLY A 358 -9.23 4.97 -6.31
C GLY A 358 -9.36 6.42 -6.75
N ASP A 359 -10.10 7.27 -6.02
CA ASP A 359 -10.23 8.70 -6.33
C ASP A 359 -9.13 9.57 -5.72
N GLY A 360 -8.23 8.95 -4.94
CA GLY A 360 -7.12 9.62 -4.26
C GLY A 360 -7.52 10.29 -2.95
N PHE A 361 -8.74 10.06 -2.45
CA PHE A 361 -9.19 10.47 -1.12
C PHE A 361 -9.49 9.23 -0.29
N ASP A 362 -9.07 9.21 0.96
CA ASP A 362 -9.46 8.11 1.84
C ASP A 362 -10.97 8.16 2.13
N ASP A 363 -11.62 7.00 2.02
CA ASP A 363 -13.05 6.86 2.25
C ASP A 363 -13.36 6.49 3.70
N ILE A 364 -14.59 6.76 4.15
CA ILE A 364 -15.00 6.49 5.54
C ILE A 364 -15.83 5.21 5.62
N ILE A 365 -15.29 4.18 6.27
CA ILE A 365 -15.97 2.90 6.49
C ILE A 365 -16.48 2.83 7.93
N THR A 366 -17.75 2.49 8.12
CA THR A 366 -18.38 2.45 9.45
C THR A 366 -19.16 1.18 9.68
N SER A 367 -19.25 0.76 10.95
CA SER A 367 -20.07 -0.37 11.38
C SER A 367 -20.67 -0.17 12.77
N PRO A 368 -21.88 -0.68 13.07
CA PRO A 368 -22.44 -0.64 14.41
C PRO A 368 -21.67 -1.50 15.42
N GLY A 369 -21.60 -1.01 16.66
CA GLY A 369 -21.13 -1.77 17.81
C GLY A 369 -22.12 -2.82 18.31
N ALA A 370 -21.84 -3.40 19.49
CA ALA A 370 -22.66 -4.45 20.09
C ALA A 370 -24.12 -4.01 20.30
N GLY A 371 -25.05 -4.90 19.98
CA GLY A 371 -26.49 -4.63 19.88
C GLY A 371 -26.94 -4.20 18.47
N GLY A 372 -26.00 -3.86 17.59
CA GLY A 372 -26.23 -3.61 16.17
C GLY A 372 -25.95 -4.84 15.32
N GLY A 373 -26.47 -4.86 14.09
CA GLY A 373 -26.20 -5.93 13.12
C GLY A 373 -24.80 -5.81 12.49
N PRO A 374 -24.35 -6.82 11.71
CA PRO A 374 -23.05 -6.81 11.05
C PRO A 374 -23.06 -5.99 9.76
N HIS A 375 -23.71 -4.84 9.80
CA HIS A 375 -23.91 -3.96 8.66
C HIS A 375 -22.70 -3.04 8.52
N ILE A 376 -22.13 -2.99 7.32
CA ILE A 376 -21.01 -2.12 6.95
C ILE A 376 -21.51 -1.10 5.93
N GLN A 377 -21.09 0.15 6.11
CA GLN A 377 -21.30 1.21 5.12
C GLN A 377 -19.99 1.95 4.87
N ALA A 378 -19.64 2.13 3.59
CA ALA A 378 -18.53 2.95 3.14
C ALA A 378 -19.06 4.19 2.41
N PHE A 379 -18.45 5.35 2.68
CA PHE A 379 -18.85 6.64 2.11
C PHE A 379 -17.65 7.29 1.45
N SER A 380 -17.83 7.76 0.20
CA SER A 380 -16.82 8.57 -0.47
C SER A 380 -16.62 9.86 0.31
N SER A 381 -15.40 10.18 0.69
CA SER A 381 -15.08 11.44 1.37
C SER A 381 -15.19 12.64 0.43
N ALA A 382 -14.95 12.44 -0.87
CA ALA A 382 -15.00 13.47 -1.90
C ALA A 382 -16.40 14.09 -2.05
N ASP A 383 -17.47 13.28 -2.04
CA ASP A 383 -18.83 13.74 -2.32
C ASP A 383 -19.94 13.24 -1.36
N GLY A 384 -19.65 12.27 -0.51
CA GLY A 384 -20.60 11.69 0.46
C GLY A 384 -21.50 10.61 -0.10
N SER A 385 -21.27 10.18 -1.33
CA SER A 385 -21.97 9.03 -1.91
C SER A 385 -21.65 7.75 -1.13
N THR A 386 -22.61 6.84 -1.08
CA THR A 386 -22.39 5.52 -0.49
C THR A 386 -21.70 4.63 -1.52
N LEU A 387 -20.50 4.16 -1.19
CA LEU A 387 -19.69 3.28 -2.02
C LEU A 387 -20.06 1.81 -1.78
N GLN A 388 -20.12 1.41 -0.51
CA GLN A 388 -20.45 0.03 -0.11
C GLN A 388 -21.53 0.00 0.97
N ASN A 389 -22.37 -1.03 0.93
CA ASN A 389 -23.51 -1.20 1.85
C ASN A 389 -23.91 -2.68 1.93
N PHE A 390 -23.38 -3.42 2.90
CA PHE A 390 -23.54 -4.89 2.96
C PHE A 390 -23.46 -5.47 4.37
N TYR A 391 -23.81 -6.75 4.52
CA TYR A 391 -23.66 -7.48 5.78
C TYR A 391 -22.42 -8.39 5.74
N ALA A 392 -21.43 -8.12 6.60
CA ALA A 392 -20.19 -8.89 6.67
C ALA A 392 -20.36 -10.28 7.33
N TYR A 393 -21.43 -10.48 8.10
CA TYR A 393 -21.75 -11.75 8.75
C TYR A 393 -23.26 -12.03 8.65
N HIS A 394 -23.68 -13.18 9.19
CA HIS A 394 -25.09 -13.55 9.20
C HIS A 394 -25.97 -12.43 9.80
N PRO A 395 -27.06 -11.98 9.14
CA PRO A 395 -27.83 -10.80 9.55
C PRO A 395 -28.42 -10.84 10.98
N ASN A 396 -28.65 -12.05 11.52
CA ASN A 396 -29.11 -12.23 12.91
C ASN A 396 -28.01 -12.06 13.97
N PHE A 397 -26.74 -11.94 13.57
CA PHE A 397 -25.67 -11.63 14.49
C PHE A 397 -25.84 -10.20 15.01
N VAL A 398 -25.71 -10.00 16.32
CA VAL A 398 -25.92 -8.68 16.93
C VAL A 398 -24.75 -8.26 17.84
N GLY A 399 -23.59 -8.91 17.68
CA GLY A 399 -22.38 -8.55 18.42
C GLY A 399 -21.68 -7.30 17.89
N GLY A 400 -22.17 -6.72 16.79
CA GLY A 400 -21.52 -5.65 16.05
C GLY A 400 -20.26 -6.12 15.31
N VAL A 401 -19.69 -5.24 14.50
CA VAL A 401 -18.49 -5.53 13.70
C VAL A 401 -17.46 -4.45 13.93
N ARG A 402 -16.19 -4.85 13.94
CA ARG A 402 -15.04 -3.96 13.94
C ARG A 402 -14.46 -4.00 12.54
N VAL A 403 -14.11 -2.83 12.04
CA VAL A 403 -13.65 -2.61 10.67
C VAL A 403 -12.24 -2.07 10.69
N GLY A 404 -11.49 -2.40 9.66
CA GLY A 404 -10.21 -1.80 9.30
C GLY A 404 -10.01 -1.97 7.81
N THR A 405 -8.91 -1.43 7.31
CA THR A 405 -8.64 -1.25 5.90
C THR A 405 -7.17 -1.45 5.62
N ALA A 406 -6.86 -2.01 4.46
CA ALA A 406 -5.53 -2.12 3.86
C ALA A 406 -5.69 -2.68 2.46
N ASP A 407 -4.82 -2.33 1.52
CA ASP A 407 -4.75 -3.02 0.23
C ASP A 407 -4.03 -4.37 0.42
N LEU A 408 -4.81 -5.45 0.58
CA LEU A 408 -4.29 -6.79 0.89
C LEU A 408 -4.06 -7.63 -0.37
N ASN A 409 -4.68 -7.23 -1.49
CA ASN A 409 -4.56 -7.90 -2.78
C ASN A 409 -3.60 -7.15 -3.74
N GLN A 410 -3.09 -5.98 -3.33
CA GLN A 410 -2.18 -5.09 -4.06
C GLN A 410 -2.75 -4.60 -5.39
N ASP A 411 -4.05 -4.30 -5.43
CA ASP A 411 -4.73 -3.75 -6.62
C ASP A 411 -4.74 -2.21 -6.66
N GLY A 412 -4.18 -1.56 -5.64
CA GLY A 412 -4.14 -0.11 -5.46
C GLY A 412 -5.37 0.46 -4.77
N PHE A 413 -6.32 -0.38 -4.34
CA PHE A 413 -7.52 0.03 -3.61
C PHE A 413 -7.52 -0.58 -2.21
N ALA A 414 -7.97 0.18 -1.21
CA ALA A 414 -8.10 -0.33 0.14
C ALA A 414 -9.17 -1.44 0.22
N ASP A 415 -8.81 -2.60 0.77
CA ASP A 415 -9.75 -3.68 1.08
C ASP A 415 -10.39 -3.47 2.46
N ILE A 416 -11.58 -4.06 2.66
CA ILE A 416 -12.34 -3.95 3.92
C ILE A 416 -12.12 -5.22 4.76
N ILE A 417 -11.44 -5.05 5.88
CA ILE A 417 -11.18 -6.10 6.87
C ILE A 417 -12.23 -6.03 7.97
N THR A 418 -12.78 -7.18 8.36
CA THR A 418 -13.81 -7.25 9.39
C THR A 418 -13.52 -8.36 10.40
N VAL A 419 -13.80 -8.06 11.68
CA VAL A 419 -13.90 -9.06 12.76
C VAL A 419 -15.16 -8.82 13.58
N PRO A 420 -15.81 -9.89 14.10
CA PRO A 420 -16.99 -9.74 14.92
C PRO A 420 -16.63 -9.22 16.32
N GLY A 421 -17.55 -8.46 16.90
CA GLY A 421 -17.53 -8.14 18.33
C GLY A 421 -18.00 -9.29 19.23
N SER A 422 -17.94 -9.06 20.54
CA SER A 422 -18.28 -10.08 21.55
C SER A 422 -19.59 -10.82 21.29
N SER A 423 -19.61 -12.10 21.66
CA SER A 423 -20.50 -13.18 21.21
C SER A 423 -20.31 -13.65 19.76
N GLY A 424 -19.42 -13.00 19.00
CA GLY A 424 -18.92 -13.48 17.72
C GLY A 424 -17.40 -13.49 17.74
N GLY A 425 -16.80 -14.57 17.27
CA GLY A 425 -15.34 -14.64 17.21
C GLY A 425 -14.83 -16.07 17.00
N PRO A 426 -13.53 -16.19 16.69
CA PRO A 426 -12.62 -15.14 16.24
C PRO A 426 -12.53 -15.14 14.69
N HIS A 427 -13.67 -14.94 13.99
CA HIS A 427 -13.74 -15.09 12.53
C HIS A 427 -13.38 -13.80 11.78
N THR A 428 -12.24 -13.79 11.10
CA THR A 428 -11.75 -12.67 10.29
C THR A 428 -12.16 -12.87 8.83
N ARG A 429 -12.70 -11.81 8.22
CA ARG A 429 -13.06 -11.77 6.80
C ARG A 429 -12.53 -10.51 6.15
N VAL A 430 -12.08 -10.64 4.91
CA VAL A 430 -11.61 -9.53 4.07
C VAL A 430 -12.42 -9.52 2.79
N PHE A 431 -12.87 -8.34 2.40
CA PHE A 431 -13.62 -8.10 1.17
C PHE A 431 -12.87 -7.07 0.33
N SER A 432 -12.83 -7.25 -0.99
CA SER A 432 -12.33 -6.20 -1.88
C SER A 432 -13.14 -4.91 -1.68
N GLY A 433 -12.44 -3.77 -1.54
CA GLY A 433 -13.08 -2.47 -1.41
C GLY A 433 -13.89 -2.06 -2.64
N VAL A 434 -13.52 -2.60 -3.81
CA VAL A 434 -14.11 -2.29 -5.11
C VAL A 434 -15.39 -3.09 -5.36
N ASP A 435 -15.31 -4.42 -5.25
CA ASP A 435 -16.39 -5.32 -5.71
C ASP A 435 -16.97 -6.25 -4.63
N LEU A 436 -16.47 -6.16 -3.39
CA LEU A 436 -16.84 -7.00 -2.25
C LEU A 436 -16.56 -8.50 -2.43
N SER A 437 -15.70 -8.89 -3.38
CA SER A 437 -15.23 -10.27 -3.48
C SER A 437 -14.52 -10.71 -2.18
N ASP A 438 -14.73 -11.95 -1.76
CA ASP A 438 -14.07 -12.51 -0.57
C ASP A 438 -12.58 -12.75 -0.88
N LEU A 439 -11.69 -12.01 -0.20
CA LEU A 439 -10.23 -12.13 -0.33
C LEU A 439 -9.65 -13.08 0.72
N SER A 440 -10.15 -12.99 1.96
CA SER A 440 -9.66 -13.81 3.08
C SER A 440 -10.79 -14.22 4.01
N ASN A 441 -10.70 -15.42 4.58
CA ASN A 441 -11.72 -15.98 5.45
C ASN A 441 -11.13 -17.05 6.38
N PHE A 442 -10.82 -16.68 7.63
CA PHE A 442 -10.14 -17.57 8.57
C PHE A 442 -10.45 -17.25 10.04
N PHE A 443 -10.09 -18.14 10.95
CA PHE A 443 -10.22 -17.90 12.39
C PHE A 443 -8.90 -17.38 12.98
N SER A 444 -8.87 -16.16 13.52
CA SER A 444 -7.72 -15.53 14.18
C SER A 444 -7.48 -16.06 15.60
N GLY A 445 -7.69 -17.35 15.81
CA GLY A 445 -7.58 -18.03 17.10
C GLY A 445 -8.49 -19.24 17.21
N PRO A 446 -8.58 -19.85 18.41
CA PRO A 446 -9.44 -21.00 18.63
C PRO A 446 -10.91 -20.67 18.30
N PRO A 447 -11.61 -21.43 17.44
CA PRO A 447 -13.00 -21.16 17.03
C PRO A 447 -14.03 -21.15 18.18
N ILE A 448 -13.63 -21.66 19.35
CA ILE A 448 -14.44 -21.63 20.57
C ILE A 448 -14.41 -20.27 21.29
N ASN A 449 -13.46 -19.39 20.93
CA ASN A 449 -13.34 -18.08 21.55
C ASN A 449 -14.32 -17.11 20.89
N THR A 450 -15.35 -16.73 21.63
CA THR A 450 -16.40 -15.82 21.16
C THR A 450 -16.33 -14.44 21.81
N ASP A 451 -15.20 -14.10 22.45
CA ASP A 451 -15.04 -12.84 23.19
C ASP A 451 -15.02 -11.62 22.25
N GLY A 452 -14.73 -11.84 20.96
CA GLY A 452 -14.59 -10.79 19.95
C GLY A 452 -13.14 -10.39 19.73
N LEU A 453 -12.91 -9.57 18.71
CA LEU A 453 -11.59 -9.06 18.35
C LEU A 453 -11.61 -7.56 18.05
N PHE A 454 -10.43 -6.95 18.14
CA PHE A 454 -10.06 -5.71 17.46
C PHE A 454 -9.13 -6.05 16.29
N LEU A 455 -9.03 -5.15 15.32
CA LEU A 455 -8.25 -5.39 14.10
C LEU A 455 -7.55 -4.12 13.63
N ALA A 456 -6.46 -4.32 12.90
CA ALA A 456 -5.80 -3.34 12.06
C ALA A 456 -5.26 -4.06 10.82
N GLY A 457 -5.01 -3.32 9.74
CA GLY A 457 -4.37 -3.82 8.53
C GLY A 457 -3.35 -2.82 8.04
N GLY A 458 -2.41 -3.26 7.22
CA GLY A 458 -1.49 -2.36 6.54
C GLY A 458 -0.50 -3.14 5.68
N ILE A 459 0.38 -2.41 5.04
CA ILE A 459 1.45 -2.95 4.19
C ILE A 459 2.77 -2.57 4.84
N SER A 460 3.63 -3.55 5.09
CA SER A 460 5.03 -3.29 5.45
C SER A 460 5.86 -3.22 4.18
N PHE A 461 6.75 -2.23 4.09
CA PHE A 461 7.65 -2.04 2.96
C PHE A 461 9.06 -2.48 3.36
N LEU A 462 9.58 -3.52 2.72
CA LEU A 462 10.96 -3.96 2.91
C LEU A 462 11.80 -3.57 1.70
N SER A 463 12.88 -2.82 1.93
CA SER A 463 13.94 -2.76 0.92
C SER A 463 14.63 -4.13 0.85
N ILE A 464 14.80 -4.66 -0.36
CA ILE A 464 15.36 -6.01 -0.58
C ILE A 464 16.85 -6.10 -0.17
N GLU A 465 17.53 -5.00 0.19
CA GLU A 465 18.89 -5.03 0.75
C GLU A 465 19.00 -5.60 2.18
N ASP A 466 17.89 -5.77 2.91
CA ASP A 466 17.93 -6.21 4.30
C ASP A 466 18.08 -7.75 4.35
N PRO A 467 19.21 -8.32 4.81
CA PRO A 467 19.39 -9.76 4.84
C PRO A 467 18.31 -10.36 5.75
N VAL A 468 17.37 -11.08 5.14
CA VAL A 468 16.35 -11.87 5.84
C VAL A 468 17.02 -12.51 7.05
N PRO A 469 16.65 -12.15 8.30
CA PRO A 469 17.08 -12.93 9.44
C PRO A 469 16.36 -14.27 9.28
N THR A 470 17.06 -15.22 8.64
CA THR A 470 16.63 -16.60 8.55
C THR A 470 16.43 -17.09 9.98
N SER A 471 15.18 -17.06 10.44
CA SER A 471 14.81 -17.64 11.72
C SER A 471 15.06 -19.14 11.61
N ALA A 472 16.20 -19.59 12.13
CA ALA A 472 16.48 -21.00 12.30
C ALA A 472 15.32 -21.64 13.09
N PRO A 473 14.80 -22.81 12.69
CA PRO A 473 13.70 -23.43 13.40
C PRO A 473 14.16 -23.81 14.81
N PHE A 474 13.35 -23.42 15.79
CA PHE A 474 13.28 -23.90 17.17
C PHE A 474 14.27 -25.04 17.53
N SER A 475 15.39 -24.70 18.15
CA SER A 475 16.12 -25.69 18.97
C SER A 475 15.45 -25.74 20.34
N ASN A 476 14.73 -26.82 20.62
CA ASN A 476 14.25 -27.16 21.96
C ASN A 476 15.42 -27.15 22.95
N LEU A 477 15.50 -26.10 23.77
CA LEU A 477 16.39 -26.05 24.92
C LEU A 477 15.72 -26.77 26.10
N LEU A 478 15.70 -28.11 26.06
CA LEU A 478 15.59 -28.91 27.26
C LEU A 478 17.01 -29.11 27.79
N THR A 479 17.43 -28.24 28.72
CA THR A 479 18.64 -28.49 29.51
C THR A 479 18.39 -29.65 30.47
N SER A 480 19.34 -30.57 30.43
CA SER A 480 19.53 -31.75 31.27
C SER A 480 19.09 -31.63 32.73
N ASP A 481 18.24 -32.55 33.18
CA ASP A 481 18.61 -33.42 34.30
C ASP A 481 17.69 -34.64 34.40
N SER A 482 18.29 -35.78 34.76
CA SER A 482 17.67 -37.09 35.07
C SER A 482 17.13 -37.95 33.91
N ALA A 483 18.05 -38.58 33.18
CA ALA A 483 17.80 -39.89 32.61
C ALA A 483 17.84 -40.95 33.73
N GLU A 484 16.70 -41.27 34.32
CA GLU A 484 16.41 -42.56 34.97
C GLU A 484 14.92 -42.60 35.35
N ASN A 485 14.28 -43.76 35.14
CA ASN A 485 12.84 -44.06 35.32
C ASN A 485 11.92 -43.49 34.23
N LEU A 486 11.25 -44.25 33.37
CA LEU A 486 10.48 -45.46 33.67
C LEU A 486 10.26 -46.30 32.39
N ASN A 487 10.82 -47.52 32.35
CA ASN A 487 10.15 -48.63 31.68
C ASN A 487 8.81 -48.83 32.39
N THR A 488 7.68 -48.57 31.74
CA THR A 488 6.41 -49.31 31.88
C THR A 488 5.31 -48.60 31.11
N LEU A 489 4.84 -49.23 30.03
CA LEU A 489 3.43 -49.44 29.64
C LEU A 489 3.38 -49.76 28.15
N LYS A 490 3.76 -50.99 27.82
CA LYS A 490 3.11 -51.73 26.73
C LYS A 490 1.77 -52.19 27.28
N ASN A 491 0.67 -51.88 26.59
CA ASN A 491 -0.28 -52.88 26.11
C ASN A 491 -1.44 -52.24 25.32
N ASP A 492 -1.62 -52.79 24.13
CA ASP A 492 -2.88 -53.27 23.56
C ASP A 492 -4.05 -52.28 23.41
N ASN A 493 -4.30 -51.85 22.17
CA ASN A 493 -5.30 -52.55 21.34
C ASN A 493 -5.32 -52.01 19.91
N SER A 494 -5.26 -52.95 18.99
CA SER A 494 -5.66 -52.83 17.60
C SER A 494 -7.15 -52.50 17.51
N ASP A 495 -7.54 -51.56 16.65
CA ASP A 495 -8.77 -51.71 15.88
C ASP A 495 -8.65 -51.01 14.52
N THR A 496 -9.02 -51.79 13.52
CA THR A 496 -8.94 -51.54 12.08
C THR A 496 -10.03 -50.60 11.59
N ILE A 497 -9.68 -49.75 10.64
CA ILE A 497 -10.58 -48.87 9.88
C ILE A 497 -11.52 -49.75 9.03
N GLU A 498 -12.81 -49.80 9.37
CA GLU A 498 -13.86 -50.36 8.50
C GLU A 498 -14.58 -49.25 7.70
N ASN A 499 -14.71 -49.54 6.40
CA ASN A 499 -15.39 -48.78 5.35
C ASN A 499 -16.80 -48.28 5.72
N ILE A 500 -17.05 -46.98 5.52
CA ILE A 500 -18.41 -46.46 5.33
C ILE A 500 -18.63 -46.15 3.85
N LYS A 501 -19.64 -46.82 3.29
CA LYS A 501 -20.10 -46.73 1.90
C LYS A 501 -20.71 -45.35 1.62
N SER A 502 -20.37 -44.79 0.46
CA SER A 502 -21.12 -43.72 -0.19
C SER A 502 -22.48 -44.25 -0.64
N ASP A 503 -23.57 -43.62 -0.19
CA ASP A 503 -24.82 -43.40 -0.94
C ASP A 503 -25.96 -43.03 0.01
N THR A 504 -26.00 -41.76 0.45
CA THR A 504 -27.24 -40.98 0.66
C THR A 504 -26.92 -39.52 0.99
N PHE A 505 -26.50 -38.75 -0.01
CA PHE A 505 -26.58 -37.29 0.05
C PHE A 505 -27.66 -36.85 -0.95
N LYS A 506 -28.88 -36.60 -0.45
CA LYS A 506 -29.71 -35.58 -1.10
C LYS A 506 -28.97 -34.27 -0.91
N THR A 507 -28.67 -33.59 -2.01
CA THR A 507 -28.09 -32.25 -2.02
C THR A 507 -28.89 -31.37 -1.05
N ARG A 508 -28.23 -30.91 0.02
CA ARG A 508 -28.75 -29.80 0.82
C ARG A 508 -28.77 -28.58 -0.10
N LYS A 509 -29.89 -27.86 -0.11
CA LYS A 509 -29.92 -26.50 -0.65
C LYS A 509 -28.76 -25.73 -0.05
N THR A 510 -28.01 -25.05 -0.90
CA THR A 510 -26.93 -24.16 -0.46
C THR A 510 -27.56 -22.89 0.09
N TRP A 511 -26.92 -22.28 1.10
CA TRP A 511 -27.43 -21.05 1.73
C TRP A 511 -27.67 -19.92 0.71
N TRP A 512 -26.89 -19.89 -0.38
CA TRP A 512 -27.10 -19.02 -1.54
C TRP A 512 -28.53 -19.10 -2.14
N ASP A 513 -29.15 -20.29 -2.13
CA ASP A 513 -30.50 -20.50 -2.69
C ASP A 513 -31.60 -19.87 -1.82
N ASP A 514 -31.35 -19.64 -0.53
CA ASP A 514 -32.30 -19.03 0.41
C ASP A 514 -32.09 -17.50 0.52
N VAL A 515 -30.92 -17.00 0.13
CA VAL A 515 -30.58 -15.56 0.11
C VAL A 515 -31.28 -14.85 -1.06
N ASP A 516 -31.34 -15.46 -2.24
CA ASP A 516 -32.07 -14.93 -3.41
C ASP A 516 -33.58 -14.85 -3.18
N GLU A 517 -34.16 -15.81 -2.45
CA GLU A 517 -35.58 -15.79 -2.07
C GLU A 517 -35.90 -14.64 -1.09
N PHE A 518 -34.92 -14.21 -0.28
CA PHE A 518 -35.07 -13.10 0.66
C PHE A 518 -34.93 -11.73 -0.01
N TYR A 519 -33.98 -11.54 -0.93
CA TYR A 519 -33.84 -10.28 -1.69
C TYR A 519 -35.06 -9.98 -2.57
N GLN A 520 -35.72 -11.00 -3.14
CA GLN A 520 -36.98 -10.80 -3.85
C GLN A 520 -38.14 -10.40 -2.93
N SER A 521 -38.03 -10.66 -1.62
CA SER A 521 -39.03 -10.29 -0.62
C SER A 521 -38.84 -8.87 -0.10
N SER A 522 -37.60 -8.37 0.00
CA SER A 522 -37.30 -6.99 0.42
C SER A 522 -37.70 -5.96 -0.64
N GLU A 523 -37.47 -6.23 -1.93
CA GLU A 523 -37.98 -5.37 -3.03
C GLU A 523 -39.52 -5.26 -3.04
N LYS A 524 -40.21 -6.32 -2.60
CA LYS A 524 -41.68 -6.33 -2.47
C LYS A 524 -42.17 -5.49 -1.30
N ILE A 525 -41.38 -5.42 -0.22
CA ILE A 525 -41.68 -4.63 0.96
C ILE A 525 -41.44 -3.14 0.66
N ASP A 526 -40.37 -2.80 -0.06
CA ASP A 526 -40.05 -1.42 -0.43
C ASP A 526 -41.06 -0.82 -1.44
N LYS A 527 -41.59 -1.65 -2.35
CA LYS A 527 -42.75 -1.30 -3.20
C LYS A 527 -44.07 -1.16 -2.44
N LEU A 528 -44.19 -1.75 -1.26
CA LEU A 528 -45.37 -1.62 -0.40
C LEU A 528 -45.37 -0.30 0.39
N PHE A 529 -44.19 0.23 0.72
CA PHE A 529 -44.04 1.50 1.45
C PHE A 529 -44.09 2.73 0.53
N THR A 530 -43.55 2.64 -0.69
CA THR A 530 -43.70 3.70 -1.71
C THR A 530 -45.15 3.89 -2.18
N GLY A 531 -46.02 2.89 -2.00
CA GLY A 531 -47.47 2.99 -2.28
C GLY A 531 -48.31 3.70 -1.22
N LEU A 532 -47.74 4.05 -0.06
CA LEU A 532 -48.48 4.64 1.07
C LEU A 532 -48.35 6.17 1.20
N GLY A 533 -47.63 6.83 0.29
CA GLY A 533 -47.65 8.29 0.14
C GLY A 533 -47.25 9.08 1.40
N ILE A 534 -46.30 8.56 2.17
CA ILE A 534 -45.69 9.27 3.30
C ILE A 534 -44.38 9.85 2.81
N ASN A 535 -44.39 11.14 2.47
CA ASN A 535 -43.19 11.91 2.16
C ASN A 535 -42.61 12.49 3.44
N GLU A 536 -41.27 12.45 3.47
CA GLU A 536 -40.29 13.07 4.38
C GLU A 536 -40.05 12.38 5.74
#